data_AF-A0A034VHW7-F1
#
_entry.id   AF-A0A034VHW7-F1
#
_cell.length_a   1.000
_cell.length_b   1.000
_cell.length_c   1.000
_cell.angle_alpha   90.00
_cell.angle_beta   90.00
_cell.angle_gamma   90.00
#
_symmetry.space_group_name_H-M   'P 1'
#
loop_
_entity.id
_entity.type
_entity.pdbx_description
1 polymer ?
#
loop_
_entity_poly.entity_id
_entity_poly.type
_entity_poly.pdbx_seq_one_letter_code
_entity_poly.pdbx_strand_id
1 'polypeptide(L)'
;VSSFLDNVTTVILMTPVAIRLCEVMSLDPVPVLLGIIVQSNIGGSLTPIGDPISIIICSNHFFTKNGITFTKFVAHTLPGVILVTIQSCMHLRFVFRDPQSLRLNEPKEFKDLRREIKVWQRAANSLSSYSKDADLVRATLHKKVKLLKRTLRRKQRGLDSNDAYTHTLQELKLKYPIKHKMLLLQACAALTFVLVCFFVQSVPKWRTLPLGWLALLGVIALLIVLNRDDMEHLLHRIEWTTLLFFAAMFVMMECVERLGLFACIGELTKRIILFVDERHRLA
;
A
#
# COMPACT_ATOMS: atom_id res chain seq x y z
N VAL A 1 10.59 0.97 1.83
CA VAL A 1 10.26 1.48 0.48
C VAL A 1 9.33 2.69 0.61
N SER A 2 8.13 2.54 1.19
CA SER A 2 7.20 3.67 1.39
C SER A 2 7.71 4.79 2.30
N SER A 3 8.70 4.51 3.16
CA SER A 3 9.36 5.56 3.95
C SER A 3 10.18 6.55 3.11
N PHE A 4 10.32 6.33 1.80
CA PHE A 4 11.16 7.14 0.91
C PHE A 4 10.49 7.45 -0.42
N LEU A 5 9.66 6.53 -0.92
CA LEU A 5 8.80 6.72 -2.10
C LEU A 5 7.41 7.10 -1.64
N ASP A 6 6.72 7.91 -2.45
CA ASP A 6 5.32 8.27 -2.19
C ASP A 6 4.46 7.00 -2.01
N ASN A 7 3.50 7.10 -1.10
CA ASN A 7 2.63 5.99 -0.73
C ASN A 7 1.85 5.45 -1.94
N VAL A 8 1.34 6.33 -2.80
CA VAL A 8 0.56 5.92 -3.98
C VAL A 8 1.48 5.23 -4.98
N THR A 9 2.64 5.83 -5.28
CA THR A 9 3.61 5.23 -6.21
C THR A 9 4.09 3.86 -5.71
N THR A 10 4.35 3.71 -4.41
CA THR A 10 4.78 2.44 -3.81
C THR A 10 3.71 1.36 -3.98
N VAL A 11 2.44 1.68 -3.73
CA VAL A 11 1.32 0.75 -3.93
C VAL A 11 1.19 0.38 -5.40
N ILE A 12 1.26 1.34 -6.32
CA ILE A 12 1.15 1.10 -7.77
C ILE A 12 2.27 0.20 -8.27
N LEU A 13 3.51 0.43 -7.83
CA LEU A 13 4.66 -0.38 -8.24
C LEU A 13 4.62 -1.79 -7.63
N MET A 14 4.18 -1.92 -6.39
CA MET A 14 4.12 -3.22 -5.70
C MET A 14 2.91 -4.06 -6.09
N THR A 15 1.80 -3.43 -6.52
CA THR A 15 0.57 -4.13 -6.93
C THR A 15 0.78 -5.19 -8.03
N PRO A 16 1.39 -4.89 -9.20
CA PRO A 16 1.57 -5.91 -10.24
C PRO A 16 2.50 -7.04 -9.79
N VAL A 17 3.53 -6.72 -9.01
CA VAL A 17 4.44 -7.73 -8.44
C VAL A 17 3.71 -8.62 -7.44
N ALA A 18 2.90 -8.02 -6.57
CA ALA A 18 2.09 -8.73 -5.58
C ALA A 18 1.02 -9.60 -6.24
N ILE A 19 0.34 -9.13 -7.29
CA ILE A 19 -0.63 -9.93 -8.05
C ILE A 19 0.07 -11.14 -8.68
N ARG A 20 1.22 -10.94 -9.35
CA ARG A 20 1.98 -12.05 -9.94
C ARG A 20 2.44 -13.05 -8.90
N LEU A 21 2.89 -12.58 -7.73
CA LEU A 21 3.24 -13.45 -6.62
C LEU A 21 2.02 -14.20 -6.09
N CYS A 22 0.87 -13.55 -5.99
CA CYS A 22 -0.38 -14.18 -5.56
C CYS A 22 -0.87 -15.23 -6.56
N GLU A 23 -0.80 -14.97 -7.87
CA GLU A 23 -1.14 -15.93 -8.92
C GLU A 23 -0.27 -17.19 -8.83
N VAL A 24 1.03 -17.01 -8.66
CA VAL A 24 2.00 -18.08 -8.47
C VAL A 24 1.71 -18.89 -7.20
N MET A 25 1.41 -18.20 -6.10
CA MET A 25 1.17 -18.84 -4.80
C MET A 25 -0.26 -19.33 -4.62
N SER A 26 -1.13 -19.17 -5.62
CA SER A 26 -2.58 -19.43 -5.53
C SER A 26 -3.23 -18.73 -4.32
N LEU A 27 -2.86 -17.47 -4.08
CA LEU A 27 -3.40 -16.61 -3.02
C LEU A 27 -4.44 -15.64 -3.61
N ASP A 28 -5.45 -15.30 -2.82
CA ASP A 28 -6.35 -14.20 -3.15
C ASP A 28 -5.56 -12.88 -3.08
N PRO A 29 -5.47 -12.09 -4.18
CA PRO A 29 -4.66 -10.88 -4.20
C PRO A 29 -5.27 -9.75 -3.37
N VAL A 30 -6.59 -9.76 -3.14
CA VAL A 30 -7.30 -8.66 -2.46
C VAL A 30 -6.79 -8.44 -1.02
N PRO A 31 -6.73 -9.46 -0.14
CA PRO A 31 -6.12 -9.33 1.19
C PRO A 31 -4.66 -8.86 1.17
N VAL A 32 -3.87 -9.36 0.22
CA VAL A 32 -2.44 -9.06 0.11
C VAL A 32 -2.24 -7.60 -0.29
N LEU A 33 -3.00 -7.11 -1.28
CA LEU A 33 -3.00 -5.71 -1.66
C LEU A 33 -3.44 -4.80 -0.51
N LEU A 34 -4.50 -5.18 0.23
CA LEU A 34 -4.97 -4.41 1.38
C LEU A 34 -3.86 -4.28 2.44
N GLY A 35 -3.14 -5.36 2.71
CA GLY A 35 -1.98 -5.36 3.60
C GLY A 35 -0.85 -4.45 3.10
N ILE A 36 -0.56 -4.48 1.80
CA ILE A 36 0.43 -3.59 1.17
C ILE A 36 0.02 -2.13 1.32
N ILE A 37 -1.25 -1.78 1.05
CA ILE A 37 -1.76 -0.40 1.19
C ILE A 37 -1.62 0.10 2.62
N VAL A 38 -2.08 -0.68 3.60
CA VAL A 38 -2.01 -0.32 5.01
C VAL A 38 -0.55 -0.11 5.44
N GLN A 39 0.35 -1.04 5.07
CA GLN A 39 1.77 -0.91 5.42
C GLN A 39 2.48 0.22 4.65
N SER A 40 2.02 0.54 3.43
CA SER A 40 2.55 1.68 2.68
C SER A 40 2.27 2.98 3.43
N ASN A 41 1.01 3.20 3.83
CA ASN A 41 0.61 4.41 4.55
C ASN A 41 1.33 4.56 5.91
N ILE A 42 1.47 3.47 6.66
CA ILE A 42 2.22 3.45 7.92
C ILE A 42 3.69 3.79 7.66
N GLY A 43 4.29 3.20 6.63
CA GLY A 43 5.69 3.42 6.27
C GLY A 43 5.99 4.84 5.80
N GLY A 44 5.09 5.47 5.03
CA GLY A 44 5.25 6.85 4.56
C GLY A 44 5.17 7.90 5.67
N SER A 45 4.49 7.58 6.77
CA SER A 45 4.41 8.46 7.95
C SER A 45 5.71 8.53 8.75
N LEU A 46 6.68 7.63 8.49
CA LEU A 46 7.94 7.58 9.22
C LEU A 46 8.85 8.76 8.89
N THR A 47 8.88 9.18 7.63
CA THR A 47 9.76 10.26 7.18
C THR A 47 8.93 11.44 6.67
N PRO A 48 9.46 12.66 6.79
CA PRO A 48 8.89 13.85 6.16
C PRO A 48 8.76 13.79 4.63
N ILE A 49 9.27 12.75 3.97
CA ILE A 49 9.35 12.66 2.50
C ILE A 49 8.31 11.67 1.96
N GLY A 50 8.01 10.61 2.71
CA GLY A 50 7.17 9.51 2.24
C GLY A 50 5.68 9.84 2.14
N ASP A 51 5.22 10.93 2.77
CA ASP A 51 3.83 11.35 2.73
C ASP A 51 3.69 12.89 2.56
N PRO A 52 2.78 13.37 1.70
CA PRO A 52 2.59 14.80 1.47
C PRO A 52 2.20 15.61 2.70
N ILE A 53 1.43 15.02 3.61
CA ILE A 53 1.00 15.69 4.85
C ILE A 53 2.22 15.91 5.75
N SER A 54 3.12 14.92 5.81
CA SER A 54 4.39 15.03 6.54
C SER A 54 5.30 16.12 5.94
N ILE A 55 5.34 16.25 4.61
CA ILE A 55 6.06 17.34 3.92
C ILE A 55 5.46 18.69 4.35
N ILE A 56 4.13 18.83 4.35
CA ILE A 56 3.44 20.06 4.73
C ILE A 56 3.79 20.47 6.17
N ILE A 57 3.76 19.53 7.12
CA ILE A 57 4.09 19.78 8.53
C ILE A 57 5.55 20.25 8.66
N CYS A 58 6.48 19.61 7.97
CA CYS A 58 7.89 20.00 8.01
C CYS A 58 8.21 21.32 7.29
N SER A 59 7.40 21.72 6.31
CA SER A 59 7.55 22.99 5.59
C SER A 59 7.04 24.19 6.41
N ASN A 60 6.20 23.95 7.43
CA ASN A 60 5.60 25.03 8.20
C ASN A 60 6.65 25.82 9.03
N HIS A 61 6.56 27.14 8.94
CA HIS A 61 7.50 28.08 9.53
C HIS A 61 7.55 28.00 11.07
N PHE A 62 6.44 27.64 11.72
CA PHE A 62 6.34 27.46 13.17
C PHE A 62 7.24 26.31 13.66
N PHE A 63 7.19 25.17 12.96
CA PHE A 63 7.98 23.97 13.30
C PHE A 63 9.47 24.17 13.03
N THR A 64 9.79 24.89 11.96
CA THR A 64 11.17 25.25 11.62
C THR A 64 11.79 26.20 12.67
N LYS A 65 11.04 27.19 13.15
CA LYS A 65 11.46 28.11 14.23
C LYS A 65 11.68 27.40 15.56
N ASN A 66 10.86 26.41 15.88
CA ASN A 66 11.00 25.57 17.08
C ASN A 66 12.16 24.55 16.98
N GLY A 67 12.90 24.54 15.87
CA GLY A 67 14.08 23.69 15.71
C GLY A 67 13.76 22.21 15.63
N ILE A 68 12.58 21.87 15.10
CA ILE A 68 12.20 20.49 14.77
C ILE A 68 12.90 20.13 13.47
N THR A 69 14.05 19.45 13.60
CA THR A 69 14.83 18.97 12.47
C THR A 69 14.33 17.62 11.98
N PHE A 70 14.66 17.23 10.75
CA PHE A 70 14.34 15.93 10.16
C PHE A 70 14.55 14.75 11.12
N THR A 71 15.72 14.66 11.76
CA THR A 71 16.01 13.55 12.71
C THR A 71 15.18 13.61 13.98
N LYS A 72 14.83 14.80 14.47
CA LYS A 72 13.94 14.92 15.64
C LYS A 72 12.52 14.50 15.28
N PHE A 73 12.05 14.86 14.08
CA PHE A 73 10.77 14.39 13.57
C PHE A 73 10.77 12.86 13.50
N VAL A 74 11.73 12.27 12.78
CA VAL A 74 11.86 10.81 12.64
C VAL A 74 11.99 10.14 14.01
N ALA A 75 12.83 10.64 14.91
CA ALA A 75 13.00 10.05 16.24
C ALA A 75 11.71 10.08 17.07
N HIS A 76 10.85 11.09 16.87
CA HIS A 76 9.58 11.20 17.56
C HIS A 76 8.48 10.32 16.94
N THR A 77 8.40 10.23 15.60
CA THR A 77 7.42 9.39 14.91
C THR A 77 7.79 7.90 14.89
N LEU A 78 9.08 7.56 14.90
CA LEU A 78 9.59 6.19 14.88
C LEU A 78 8.95 5.25 15.92
N PRO A 79 8.89 5.58 17.23
CA PRO A 79 8.27 4.69 18.21
C PRO A 79 6.78 4.46 17.92
N GLY A 80 6.05 5.49 17.48
CA GLY A 80 4.64 5.37 17.10
C GLY A 80 4.45 4.47 15.87
N VAL A 81 5.28 4.65 14.83
CA VAL A 81 5.26 3.83 13.62
C VAL A 81 5.60 2.38 13.93
N ILE A 82 6.57 2.11 14.80
CA ILE A 82 6.92 0.74 15.22
C ILE A 82 5.73 0.09 15.93
N LEU A 83 5.10 0.78 16.88
CA LEU A 83 3.92 0.28 17.59
C LEU A 83 2.77 -0.05 16.64
N VAL A 84 2.46 0.87 15.72
CA VAL A 84 1.39 0.69 14.72
C VAL A 84 1.75 -0.40 13.72
N THR A 85 3.02 -0.53 13.31
CA THR A 85 3.48 -1.61 12.43
C THR A 85 3.32 -2.97 13.10
N ILE A 86 3.69 -3.09 14.38
CA ILE A 86 3.52 -4.31 15.17
C ILE A 86 2.02 -4.62 15.31
N GLN A 87 1.22 -3.64 15.71
CA GLN A 87 -0.24 -3.79 15.86
C GLN A 87 -0.89 -4.20 14.54
N SER A 88 -0.53 -3.57 13.42
CA SER A 88 -1.03 -3.91 12.08
C SER A 88 -0.63 -5.32 11.68
N CYS A 89 0.63 -5.71 11.90
CA CYS A 89 1.09 -7.08 11.67
C CYS A 89 0.35 -8.10 12.56
N MET A 90 0.09 -7.78 13.82
CA MET A 90 -0.70 -8.62 14.72
C MET A 90 -2.16 -8.74 14.26
N HIS A 91 -2.76 -7.63 13.84
CA HIS A 91 -4.12 -7.61 13.31
C HIS A 91 -4.23 -8.44 12.03
N LEU A 92 -3.29 -8.25 11.10
CA LEU A 92 -3.17 -9.04 9.89
C LEU A 92 -3.03 -10.52 10.25
N ARG A 93 -2.12 -10.86 11.17
CA ARG A 93 -1.93 -12.25 11.62
C ARG A 93 -3.13 -12.84 12.35
N PHE A 94 -3.95 -12.03 13.01
CA PHE A 94 -5.17 -12.48 13.69
C PHE A 94 -6.32 -12.71 12.71
N VAL A 95 -6.57 -11.75 11.81
CA VAL A 95 -7.58 -11.82 10.74
C VAL A 95 -7.27 -12.98 9.78
N PHE A 96 -5.99 -13.18 9.50
CA PHE A 96 -5.49 -14.21 8.58
C PHE A 96 -4.85 -15.40 9.29
N ARG A 97 -5.23 -15.63 10.55
CA ARG A 97 -4.69 -16.73 11.37
C ARG A 97 -4.94 -18.10 10.75
N ASP A 98 -6.00 -18.22 9.95
CA ASP A 98 -6.26 -19.40 9.14
C ASP A 98 -5.61 -19.24 7.75
N PRO A 99 -4.49 -19.94 7.46
CA PRO A 99 -3.81 -19.85 6.16
C PRO A 99 -4.71 -20.28 4.98
N GLN A 100 -5.82 -20.97 5.25
CA GLN A 100 -6.84 -21.29 4.25
C GLN A 100 -7.73 -20.10 3.84
N SER A 101 -7.75 -19.01 4.63
CA SER A 101 -8.53 -17.79 4.31
C SER A 101 -7.81 -16.87 3.30
N LEU A 102 -6.49 -16.94 3.22
CA LEU A 102 -5.65 -16.20 2.25
C LEU A 102 -5.44 -16.93 0.93
N ARG A 103 -5.42 -18.27 0.99
CA ARG A 103 -5.38 -19.08 -0.21
C ARG A 103 -6.71 -18.90 -0.92
N LEU A 104 -6.65 -18.75 -2.24
CA LEU A 104 -7.76 -19.12 -3.11
C LEU A 104 -7.97 -20.62 -2.87
N ASN A 105 -8.72 -20.98 -1.83
CA ASN A 105 -9.01 -22.37 -1.52
C ASN A 105 -9.76 -23.03 -2.71
N GLU A 106 -10.27 -22.19 -3.63
CA GLU A 106 -10.84 -22.56 -4.91
C GLU A 106 -10.44 -21.53 -5.99
N PRO A 107 -9.64 -21.91 -7.02
CA PRO A 107 -9.63 -21.22 -8.32
C PRO A 107 -11.00 -20.71 -8.75
N LYS A 108 -11.08 -19.54 -9.41
CA LYS A 108 -12.35 -18.94 -9.91
C LYS A 108 -13.25 -20.00 -10.56
N GLU A 109 -12.67 -20.87 -11.37
CA GLU A 109 -13.36 -21.99 -12.02
C GLU A 109 -14.12 -22.90 -11.04
N PHE A 110 -13.56 -23.23 -9.88
CA PHE A 110 -14.22 -24.06 -8.86
C PHE A 110 -15.34 -23.30 -8.13
N LYS A 111 -15.11 -22.01 -7.85
CA LYS A 111 -16.11 -21.12 -7.23
C LYS A 111 -17.34 -21.00 -8.14
N ASP A 112 -17.11 -20.83 -9.44
CA ASP A 112 -18.14 -20.78 -10.48
C ASP A 112 -18.85 -22.14 -10.60
N LEU A 113 -18.10 -23.25 -10.61
CA LEU A 113 -18.68 -24.60 -10.68
C LEU A 113 -19.56 -24.91 -9.46
N ARG A 114 -19.16 -24.51 -8.24
CA ARG A 114 -20.00 -24.64 -7.04
C ARG A 114 -21.24 -23.75 -7.08
N ARG A 115 -21.11 -22.53 -7.63
CA ARG A 115 -22.24 -21.61 -7.80
C ARG A 115 -23.25 -22.20 -8.77
N GLU A 116 -22.77 -22.73 -9.89
CA GLU A 116 -23.57 -23.44 -10.88
C GLU A 116 -24.25 -24.67 -10.25
N ILE A 117 -23.52 -25.51 -9.51
CA ILE A 117 -24.10 -26.66 -8.76
C ILE A 117 -25.23 -26.19 -7.83
N LYS A 118 -25.04 -25.10 -7.07
CA LYS A 118 -26.07 -24.56 -6.17
C LYS A 118 -27.31 -24.09 -6.93
N VAL A 119 -27.15 -23.41 -8.07
CA VAL A 119 -28.26 -22.94 -8.89
C VAL A 119 -29.07 -24.11 -9.44
N TRP A 120 -28.40 -25.11 -10.04
CA TRP A 120 -29.08 -26.31 -10.55
C TRP A 120 -29.74 -27.12 -9.44
N GLN A 121 -29.16 -27.16 -8.25
CA GLN A 121 -29.73 -27.86 -7.10
C GLN A 121 -30.94 -27.11 -6.51
N ARG A 122 -30.91 -25.77 -6.48
CA ARG A 122 -32.08 -24.95 -6.13
C ARG A 122 -33.21 -25.11 -7.15
N ALA A 123 -32.88 -25.11 -8.45
CA ALA A 123 -33.84 -25.34 -9.51
C ALA A 123 -34.50 -26.72 -9.37
N ALA A 124 -33.73 -27.79 -9.16
CA ALA A 124 -34.26 -29.13 -8.94
C ALA A 124 -35.20 -29.22 -7.72
N ASN A 125 -34.86 -28.53 -6.63
CA ASN A 125 -35.65 -28.51 -5.40
C ASN A 125 -36.91 -27.63 -5.49
N SER A 126 -36.97 -26.68 -6.43
CA SER A 126 -38.11 -25.77 -6.60
C SER A 126 -39.29 -26.37 -7.38
N LEU A 127 -39.09 -27.48 -8.10
CA LEU A 127 -40.19 -28.15 -8.81
C LEU A 127 -41.09 -28.90 -7.80
N SER A 128 -42.39 -28.62 -7.80
CA SER A 128 -43.40 -29.34 -7.01
C SER A 128 -43.78 -30.68 -7.66
N SER A 129 -43.95 -31.73 -6.85
CA SER A 129 -44.12 -33.14 -7.27
C SER A 129 -45.50 -33.48 -7.88
N TYR A 130 -46.17 -32.55 -8.55
CA TYR A 130 -47.58 -32.73 -8.94
C TYR A 130 -47.77 -33.33 -10.36
N SER A 131 -46.73 -33.36 -11.21
CA SER A 131 -46.82 -33.85 -12.60
C SER A 131 -45.68 -34.81 -12.96
N LYS A 132 -45.97 -35.86 -13.74
CA LYS A 132 -44.98 -36.83 -14.27
C LYS A 132 -43.84 -36.13 -15.04
N ASP A 133 -44.14 -35.03 -15.73
CA ASP A 133 -43.13 -34.24 -16.45
C ASP A 133 -42.19 -33.50 -15.48
N ALA A 134 -42.71 -33.07 -14.32
CA ALA A 134 -41.91 -32.42 -13.30
C ALA A 134 -40.86 -33.37 -12.70
N ASP A 135 -41.20 -34.66 -12.55
CA ASP A 135 -40.25 -35.67 -12.08
C ASP A 135 -39.18 -36.02 -13.12
N LEU A 136 -39.52 -36.03 -14.42
CA LEU A 136 -38.56 -36.24 -15.50
C LEU A 136 -37.53 -35.11 -15.59
N VAL A 137 -37.99 -33.86 -15.44
CA VAL A 137 -37.13 -32.67 -15.45
C VAL A 137 -36.23 -32.64 -14.21
N ARG A 138 -36.78 -32.98 -13.03
CA ARG A 138 -36.01 -33.10 -11.77
C ARG A 138 -34.89 -34.14 -11.88
N ALA A 139 -35.15 -35.30 -12.49
CA ALA A 139 -34.14 -36.34 -12.71
C ALA A 139 -33.00 -35.84 -13.62
N THR A 140 -33.31 -35.09 -14.66
CA THR A 140 -32.34 -34.50 -15.60
C THR A 140 -31.44 -33.45 -14.91
N LEU A 141 -32.04 -32.59 -14.10
CA LEU A 141 -31.33 -31.57 -13.29
C LEU A 141 -30.36 -32.23 -12.29
N HIS A 142 -30.79 -33.28 -11.58
CA HIS A 142 -29.93 -34.03 -10.67
C HIS A 142 -28.76 -34.72 -11.39
N LYS A 143 -28.99 -35.22 -12.62
CA LYS A 143 -27.93 -35.82 -13.45
C LYS A 143 -26.85 -34.78 -13.78
N LYS A 144 -27.24 -33.54 -14.12
CA LYS A 144 -26.32 -32.42 -14.36
C LYS A 144 -25.55 -32.01 -13.10
N VAL A 145 -26.23 -31.92 -11.95
CA VAL A 145 -25.58 -31.67 -10.64
C VAL A 145 -24.53 -32.74 -10.31
N LYS A 146 -24.84 -34.02 -10.56
CA LYS A 146 -23.92 -35.15 -10.32
C LYS A 146 -22.68 -35.07 -11.22
N LEU A 147 -22.86 -34.65 -12.48
CA LEU A 147 -21.76 -34.47 -13.43
C LEU A 147 -20.83 -33.33 -13.00
N LEU A 148 -21.39 -32.16 -12.67
CA LEU A 148 -20.63 -31.01 -12.18
C LEU A 148 -19.84 -31.32 -10.89
N LYS A 149 -20.45 -32.04 -9.94
CA LYS A 149 -19.75 -32.49 -8.71
C LYS A 149 -18.58 -33.44 -9.01
N ARG A 150 -18.67 -34.29 -10.04
CA ARG A 150 -17.57 -35.17 -10.46
C ARG A 150 -16.42 -34.38 -11.09
N THR A 151 -16.73 -33.38 -11.92
CA THR A 151 -15.74 -32.49 -12.53
C THR A 151 -14.98 -31.68 -11.48
N LEU A 152 -15.70 -31.15 -10.47
CA LEU A 152 -15.11 -30.45 -9.31
C LEU A 152 -14.10 -31.35 -8.59
N ARG A 153 -14.49 -32.58 -8.24
CA ARG A 153 -13.63 -33.54 -7.52
C ARG A 153 -12.38 -33.96 -8.31
N ARG A 154 -12.47 -34.06 -9.65
CA ARG A 154 -11.30 -34.42 -10.49
C ARG A 154 -10.26 -33.30 -10.50
N LYS A 155 -10.70 -32.07 -10.73
CA LYS A 155 -9.80 -30.90 -10.74
C LYS A 155 -9.18 -30.64 -9.36
N GLN A 156 -9.93 -30.88 -8.27
CA GLN A 156 -9.45 -30.63 -6.90
C GLN A 156 -8.32 -31.57 -6.45
N ARG A 157 -8.19 -32.77 -7.03
CA ARG A 157 -7.13 -33.74 -6.69
C ARG A 157 -5.76 -33.41 -7.28
N GLY A 158 -5.65 -32.44 -8.18
CA GLY A 158 -4.40 -32.11 -8.88
C GLY A 158 -3.56 -30.99 -8.25
N LEU A 159 -4.04 -30.31 -7.20
CA LEU A 159 -3.43 -29.06 -6.70
C LEU A 159 -2.68 -29.19 -5.36
N ASP A 160 -2.70 -30.35 -4.71
CA ASP A 160 -1.99 -30.55 -3.43
C ASP A 160 -0.53 -30.93 -3.67
N SER A 161 0.37 -29.97 -3.93
CA SER A 161 1.79 -30.17 -3.59
C SER A 161 2.51 -28.87 -3.22
N ASN A 162 3.22 -28.93 -2.11
CA ASN A 162 4.13 -27.92 -1.58
C ASN A 162 5.35 -27.68 -2.50
N ASP A 163 5.59 -28.58 -3.47
CA ASP A 163 6.66 -28.50 -4.48
C ASP A 163 6.46 -27.38 -5.52
N ALA A 164 5.26 -26.82 -5.62
CA ALA A 164 4.97 -25.74 -6.57
C ALA A 164 5.73 -24.46 -6.23
N TYR A 165 5.84 -24.09 -4.94
CA TYR A 165 6.45 -22.81 -4.53
C TYR A 165 7.95 -22.73 -4.84
N THR A 166 8.69 -23.79 -4.54
CA THR A 166 10.14 -23.85 -4.77
C THR A 166 10.44 -23.77 -6.26
N HIS A 167 9.67 -24.49 -7.08
CA HIS A 167 9.80 -24.46 -8.54
C HIS A 167 9.47 -23.08 -9.11
N THR A 168 8.42 -22.41 -8.63
CA THR A 168 8.06 -21.08 -9.17
C THR A 168 9.01 -19.99 -8.70
N LEU A 169 9.59 -20.08 -7.49
CA LEU A 169 10.65 -19.16 -7.07
C LEU A 169 11.88 -19.28 -7.98
N GLN A 170 12.22 -20.50 -8.40
CA GLN A 170 13.29 -20.79 -9.34
C GLN A 170 12.98 -20.22 -10.73
N GLU A 171 11.75 -20.40 -11.20
CA GLU A 171 11.27 -19.89 -12.49
C GLU A 171 11.27 -18.34 -12.55
N LEU A 172 10.86 -17.68 -11.46
CA LEU A 172 10.89 -16.22 -11.35
C LEU A 172 12.33 -15.68 -11.32
N LYS A 173 13.26 -16.34 -10.61
CA LYS A 173 14.68 -15.97 -10.62
C LYS A 173 15.30 -16.09 -12.01
N LEU A 174 14.92 -17.12 -12.77
CA LEU A 174 15.39 -17.33 -14.15
C LEU A 174 14.79 -16.30 -15.12
N LYS A 175 13.52 -15.92 -14.94
CA LYS A 175 12.80 -15.01 -15.84
C LYS A 175 13.14 -13.52 -15.63
N TYR A 176 13.56 -13.14 -14.43
CA TYR A 176 13.91 -11.75 -14.07
C TYR A 176 15.35 -11.60 -13.54
N PRO A 177 16.39 -11.87 -14.36
CA PRO A 177 17.76 -11.64 -13.94
C PRO A 177 18.04 -10.14 -13.73
N ILE A 178 18.92 -9.82 -12.78
CA ILE A 178 19.40 -8.45 -12.56
C ILE A 178 20.25 -8.05 -13.77
N LYS A 179 19.65 -7.29 -14.69
CA LYS A 179 20.27 -6.91 -15.98
C LYS A 179 21.44 -5.93 -15.82
N HIS A 180 21.32 -4.92 -14.94
CA HIS A 180 22.30 -3.84 -14.83
C HIS A 180 22.78 -3.66 -13.38
N LYS A 181 23.78 -4.45 -12.98
CA LYS A 181 24.38 -4.36 -11.64
C LYS A 181 25.04 -3.00 -11.37
N MET A 182 25.58 -2.35 -12.42
CA MET A 182 26.23 -1.04 -12.32
C MET A 182 25.23 0.08 -12.00
N LEU A 183 24.11 0.13 -12.74
CA LEU A 183 23.03 1.09 -12.51
C LEU A 183 22.41 0.92 -11.13
N LEU A 184 22.24 -0.34 -10.67
CA LEU A 184 21.73 -0.63 -9.32
C LEU A 184 22.67 -0.09 -8.23
N LEU A 185 23.99 -0.27 -8.38
CA LEU A 185 24.96 0.25 -7.42
C LEU A 185 24.97 1.78 -7.42
N GLN A 186 24.93 2.42 -8.59
CA GLN A 186 24.87 3.87 -8.73
C GLN A 186 23.60 4.46 -8.10
N ALA A 187 22.44 3.86 -8.34
CA ALA A 187 21.18 4.28 -7.72
C ALA A 187 21.19 4.10 -6.19
N CYS A 188 21.75 2.98 -5.70
CA CYS A 188 21.88 2.72 -4.28
C CYS A 188 22.87 3.69 -3.62
N ALA A 189 23.98 4.01 -4.29
CA ALA A 189 24.97 4.99 -3.84
C ALA A 189 24.37 6.40 -3.78
N ALA A 190 23.64 6.83 -4.81
CA ALA A 190 22.96 8.13 -4.82
C ALA A 190 21.87 8.24 -3.76
N LEU A 191 21.05 7.19 -3.57
CA LEU A 191 20.07 7.14 -2.48
C LEU A 191 20.76 7.26 -1.12
N THR A 192 21.86 6.53 -0.91
CA THR A 192 22.63 6.59 0.34
C THR A 192 23.23 7.97 0.55
N PHE A 193 23.77 8.60 -0.50
CA PHE A 193 24.27 9.98 -0.45
C PHE A 193 23.19 10.96 -0.01
N VAL A 194 22.00 10.88 -0.60
CA VAL A 194 20.84 11.72 -0.23
C VAL A 194 20.44 11.50 1.24
N LEU A 195 20.42 10.25 1.70
CA LEU A 195 20.13 9.94 3.10
C LEU A 195 21.17 10.57 4.04
N VAL A 196 22.46 10.43 3.74
CA VAL A 196 23.53 11.07 4.52
C VAL A 196 23.36 12.59 4.52
N CYS A 197 23.05 13.20 3.37
CA CYS A 197 22.74 14.63 3.27
C CYS A 197 21.60 15.05 4.21
N PHE A 198 20.52 14.27 4.30
CA PHE A 198 19.41 14.54 5.24
C PHE A 198 19.86 14.44 6.70
N PHE A 199 20.71 13.47 7.04
CA PHE A 199 21.30 13.36 8.38
C PHE A 199 22.29 14.50 8.69
N VAL A 200 23.06 14.96 7.71
CA VAL A 200 24.01 16.08 7.87
C VAL A 200 23.26 17.40 8.09
N GLN A 201 22.13 17.63 7.40
CA GLN A 201 21.23 18.75 7.68
C GLN A 201 20.69 18.72 9.11
N SER A 202 20.67 17.55 9.75
CA SER A 202 20.28 17.43 11.15
C SER A 202 21.22 18.15 12.12
N VAL A 203 22.46 18.40 11.71
CA VAL A 203 23.46 19.03 12.56
C VAL A 203 23.20 20.53 12.60
N PRO A 204 22.99 21.14 13.79
CA PRO A 204 22.57 22.53 13.94
C PRO A 204 23.46 23.56 13.24
N LYS A 205 24.76 23.27 13.05
CA LYS A 205 25.75 24.17 12.42
C LYS A 205 25.64 24.27 10.90
N TRP A 206 25.02 23.30 10.23
CA TRP A 206 24.96 23.20 8.76
C TRP A 206 23.57 23.49 8.19
N ARG A 207 22.70 24.11 9.01
CA ARG A 207 21.29 24.37 8.72
C ARG A 207 21.09 25.63 7.89
N THR A 208 21.67 25.67 6.69
CA THR A 208 21.50 26.81 5.78
C THR A 208 20.52 26.52 4.65
N LEU A 209 20.27 25.24 4.34
CA LEU A 209 19.48 24.84 3.17
C LEU A 209 18.11 24.23 3.56
N PRO A 210 17.01 24.67 2.94
CA PRO A 210 15.70 24.01 3.01
C PRO A 210 15.75 22.57 2.48
N LEU A 211 14.85 21.72 2.97
CA LEU A 211 14.73 20.30 2.55
C LEU A 211 14.64 20.11 1.03
N GLY A 212 13.96 21.02 0.32
CA GLY A 212 13.82 20.97 -1.14
C GLY A 212 15.15 21.19 -1.89
N TRP A 213 16.01 22.08 -1.40
CA TRP A 213 17.34 22.30 -2.01
C TRP A 213 18.27 21.11 -1.84
N LEU A 214 18.14 20.40 -0.71
CA LEU A 214 18.89 19.16 -0.47
C LEU A 214 18.45 18.05 -1.43
N ALA A 215 17.15 17.90 -1.66
CA ALA A 215 16.62 16.97 -2.64
C ALA A 215 17.10 17.32 -4.07
N LEU A 216 17.10 18.61 -4.43
CA LEU A 216 17.64 19.09 -5.71
C LEU A 216 19.13 18.78 -5.88
N LEU A 217 19.95 18.96 -4.85
CA LEU A 217 21.37 18.58 -4.87
C LEU A 217 21.54 17.06 -5.08
N GLY A 218 20.70 16.25 -4.44
CA GLY A 218 20.65 14.81 -4.65
C GLY A 218 20.32 14.41 -6.09
N VAL A 219 19.31 15.06 -6.67
CA VAL A 219 18.94 14.87 -8.08
C VAL A 219 20.11 15.29 -8.97
N ILE A 220 20.69 16.48 -8.78
CA ILE A 220 21.83 16.96 -9.58
C ILE A 220 23.01 15.97 -9.50
N ALA A 221 23.34 15.46 -8.32
CA ALA A 221 24.38 14.46 -8.15
C ALA A 221 24.06 13.15 -8.90
N LEU A 222 22.80 12.70 -8.87
CA LEU A 222 22.34 11.54 -9.64
C LEU A 222 22.43 11.79 -11.15
N LEU A 223 22.04 12.98 -11.62
CA LEU A 223 22.08 13.37 -13.03
C LEU A 223 23.53 13.41 -13.55
N ILE A 224 24.50 13.77 -12.71
CA ILE A 224 25.93 13.78 -13.05
C ILE A 224 26.49 12.34 -13.18
N VAL A 225 25.99 11.40 -12.38
CA VAL A 225 26.50 10.02 -12.32
C VAL A 225 25.90 9.11 -13.40
N LEU A 226 24.68 9.40 -13.87
CA LEU A 226 24.00 8.60 -14.89
C LEU A 226 24.33 9.06 -16.32
N ASN A 227 24.26 8.12 -17.26
CA ASN A 227 24.41 8.39 -18.68
C ASN A 227 23.18 9.11 -19.25
N ARG A 228 23.33 9.79 -20.40
CA ARG A 228 22.24 10.55 -21.04
C ARG A 228 21.01 9.70 -21.36
N ASP A 229 21.19 8.44 -21.76
CA ASP A 229 20.06 7.56 -22.10
C ASP A 229 19.19 7.20 -20.87
N ASP A 230 19.81 7.10 -19.69
CA ASP A 230 19.09 6.81 -18.44
C ASP A 230 18.30 8.04 -17.92
N MET A 231 18.73 9.26 -18.28
CA MET A 231 18.10 10.52 -17.88
C MET A 231 16.70 10.69 -18.47
N GLU A 232 16.54 10.39 -19.76
CA GLU A 232 15.27 10.55 -20.46
C GLU A 232 14.20 9.64 -19.87
N HIS A 233 14.58 8.40 -19.55
CA HIS A 233 13.72 7.45 -18.87
C HIS A 233 13.32 7.88 -17.45
N LEU A 234 14.19 8.59 -16.73
CA LEU A 234 13.87 9.14 -15.40
C LEU A 234 12.88 10.31 -15.49
N LEU A 235 13.07 11.23 -16.44
CA LEU A 235 12.23 12.41 -16.59
C LEU A 235 10.77 12.05 -16.90
N HIS A 236 10.56 10.98 -17.69
CA HIS A 236 9.23 10.45 -18.01
C HIS A 236 8.51 9.81 -16.82
N ARG A 237 9.23 9.42 -15.76
CA ARG A 237 8.63 8.84 -14.55
C ARG A 237 8.19 9.88 -13.53
N ILE A 238 8.49 11.16 -13.75
CA ILE A 238 8.08 12.24 -12.86
C ILE A 238 6.56 12.42 -12.97
N GLU A 239 5.87 12.34 -11.83
CA GLU A 239 4.44 12.58 -11.73
C GLU A 239 4.12 14.09 -11.68
N TRP A 240 4.19 14.76 -12.83
CA TRP A 240 3.97 16.22 -12.94
C TRP A 240 2.61 16.67 -12.38
N THR A 241 1.56 15.85 -12.57
CA THR A 241 0.22 16.12 -12.03
C THR A 241 0.24 16.18 -10.50
N THR A 242 0.95 15.26 -9.85
CA THR A 242 1.06 15.18 -8.39
C THR A 242 1.82 16.41 -7.83
N LEU A 243 2.90 16.83 -8.50
CA LEU A 243 3.63 18.05 -8.13
C LEU A 243 2.77 19.31 -8.24
N LEU A 244 2.00 19.45 -9.33
CA LEU A 244 1.11 20.58 -9.54
C LEU A 244 -0.05 20.60 -8.55
N PHE A 245 -0.58 19.42 -8.20
CA PHE A 245 -1.56 19.25 -7.13
C PHE A 245 -1.03 19.73 -5.77
N PHE A 246 0.20 19.33 -5.39
CA PHE A 246 0.80 19.83 -4.14
C PHE A 246 1.02 21.34 -4.16
N ALA A 247 1.51 21.90 -5.26
CA ALA A 247 1.65 23.34 -5.40
C ALA A 247 0.31 24.07 -5.19
N ALA A 248 -0.77 23.57 -5.79
CA ALA A 248 -2.11 24.13 -5.61
C ALA A 248 -2.63 23.97 -4.16
N MET A 249 -2.38 22.83 -3.51
CA MET A 249 -2.74 22.64 -2.10
C MET A 249 -1.97 23.58 -1.16
N PHE A 250 -0.69 23.84 -1.40
CA PHE A 250 0.08 24.80 -0.61
C PHE A 250 -0.49 26.21 -0.74
N VAL A 251 -0.84 26.62 -1.96
CA VAL A 251 -1.51 27.91 -2.20
C VAL A 251 -2.85 27.97 -1.48
N MET A 252 -3.67 26.91 -1.59
CA MET A 252 -4.96 26.83 -0.91
C MET A 252 -4.82 26.88 0.62
N MET A 253 -3.85 26.17 1.20
CA MET A 253 -3.59 26.15 2.64
C MET A 253 -3.23 27.55 3.16
N GLU A 254 -2.35 28.26 2.47
CA GLU A 254 -1.98 29.64 2.81
C GLU A 254 -3.19 30.58 2.69
N CYS A 255 -4.05 30.41 1.67
CA CYS A 255 -5.28 31.18 1.54
C CYS A 255 -6.22 30.95 2.73
N VAL A 256 -6.45 29.69 3.13
CA VAL A 256 -7.31 29.32 4.26
C VAL A 256 -6.76 29.86 5.59
N GLU A 257 -5.43 29.84 5.76
CA GLU A 257 -4.77 30.41 6.93
C GLU A 257 -4.96 31.93 7.00
N ARG A 258 -4.74 32.66 5.89
CA ARG A 258 -4.95 34.12 5.82
C ARG A 258 -6.40 34.54 5.97
N LEU A 259 -7.35 33.72 5.52
CA LEU A 259 -8.77 33.90 5.76
C LEU A 259 -9.15 33.76 7.25
N GLY A 260 -8.23 33.28 8.09
CA GLY A 260 -8.45 33.11 9.52
C GLY A 260 -9.41 31.97 9.86
N LEU A 261 -9.65 31.04 8.92
CA LEU A 261 -10.58 29.93 9.14
C LEU A 261 -10.13 29.06 10.32
N PHE A 262 -8.83 28.74 10.39
CA PHE A 262 -8.27 27.99 11.51
C PHE A 262 -8.39 28.74 12.85
N ALA A 263 -8.26 30.07 12.84
CA ALA A 263 -8.47 30.88 14.04
C ALA A 263 -9.94 30.86 14.50
N CYS A 264 -10.89 30.94 13.55
CA CYS A 264 -12.32 30.83 13.83
C CYS A 264 -12.68 29.46 14.44
N ILE A 265 -12.21 28.37 13.84
CA ILE A 265 -12.40 27.01 14.36
C ILE A 265 -11.74 26.86 15.74
N GLY A 266 -10.56 27.44 15.93
CA GLY A 266 -9.86 27.48 17.21
C GLY A 266 -10.68 28.16 18.31
N GLU A 267 -11.25 29.33 18.03
CA GLU A 267 -12.07 30.06 19.01
C GLU A 267 -13.40 29.34 19.31
N LEU A 268 -14.01 28.69 18.30
CA LEU A 268 -15.18 27.83 18.50
C LEU A 268 -14.84 26.65 19.42
N THR A 269 -13.72 25.97 19.15
CA THR A 269 -13.25 24.83 19.94
C THR A 269 -12.94 25.26 21.37
N LYS A 270 -12.27 26.40 21.55
CA LYS A 270 -12.01 27.00 22.87
C LYS A 270 -13.30 27.29 23.62
N ARG A 271 -14.32 27.85 22.95
CA ARG A 271 -15.63 28.11 23.57
C ARG A 271 -16.31 26.82 24.03
N ILE A 272 -16.21 25.74 23.24
CA ILE A 272 -16.74 24.42 23.62
C ILE A 272 -16.00 23.85 24.83
N ILE A 273 -14.66 23.93 24.85
CA ILE A 273 -13.85 23.46 25.98
C ILE A 273 -14.17 24.26 27.26
N LEU A 274 -14.32 25.58 27.14
CA LEU A 274 -14.66 26.48 28.25
C LEU A 274 -16.14 26.40 28.66
N PHE A 275 -16.99 25.68 27.93
CA PHE A 275 -18.35 25.39 28.38
C PHE A 275 -18.37 24.26 29.41
N VAL A 276 -17.35 23.40 29.43
CA VAL A 276 -17.22 22.32 30.41
C VAL A 276 -16.71 22.88 31.74
N ASP A 277 -17.31 22.44 32.85
CA ASP A 277 -17.04 22.89 34.22
C ASP A 277 -15.54 22.75 34.60
N GLU A 278 -14.99 23.71 35.35
CA GLU A 278 -13.54 23.83 35.62
C GLU A 278 -12.94 22.59 36.28
N ARG A 279 -13.75 21.83 37.01
CA ARG A 279 -13.33 20.59 37.70
C ARG A 279 -12.89 19.46 36.77
N HIS A 280 -13.24 19.53 35.48
CA HIS A 280 -12.88 18.53 34.47
C HIS A 280 -11.87 19.06 33.44
N ARG A 281 -11.34 20.28 33.61
CA ARG A 281 -10.32 20.85 32.72
C ARG A 281 -8.95 20.35 33.19
N LEU A 282 -8.30 19.53 32.37
CA LEU A 282 -6.88 19.18 32.57
C LEU A 282 -6.05 20.46 32.46
N ALA A 283 -5.33 20.76 33.54
CA ALA A 283 -4.48 21.93 33.72
C ALA A 283 -3.41 22.07 32.63
#